data_AF-A0A6N7KHR5-F1
#
_entry.id   AF-A0A6N7KHR5-F1
#
_cell.length_a   1.000
_cell.length_b   1.000
_cell.length_c   1.000
_cell.angle_alpha   90.00
_cell.angle_beta   90.00
_cell.angle_gamma   90.00
#
_symmetry.space_group_name_H-M   'P 1'
#
loop_
_entity.id
_entity.type
_entity.pdbx_description
1 polymer ?
#
loop_
_entity_poly.entity_id
_entity_poly.type
_entity_poly.pdbx_seq_one_letter_code
_entity_poly.pdbx_strand_id
1 'polypeptide(L)'
;MTDGLTVDEALRALAALEAAWKDDDEALSALAAGGPGERTLPALVAEYGEHAMDTLMALAFGLRSSMSDEEIAELSDAVSANIGARMSALLTQALKAWGTSAAPDDLVATKAIAHVVIDSMRAVTEDPSKTEVLPLLATFRSYALSNP
;
A
#
# COMPACT_ATOMS: atom_id res chain seq x y z
N MET A 1 -4.22 11.22 -9.88
CA MET A 1 -5.53 10.65 -9.50
C MET A 1 -5.24 9.54 -8.51
N THR A 2 -5.58 9.75 -7.24
CA THR A 2 -5.60 8.67 -6.25
C THR A 2 -6.83 7.81 -6.57
N ASP A 3 -6.69 6.86 -7.48
CA ASP A 3 -7.79 5.96 -7.81
C ASP A 3 -8.12 5.11 -6.57
N GLY A 4 -9.08 5.58 -5.76
CA GLY A 4 -9.72 4.83 -4.68
C GLY A 4 -9.53 5.33 -3.24
N LEU A 5 -8.53 6.18 -2.95
CA LEU A 5 -8.22 6.66 -1.59
C LEU A 5 -8.23 8.19 -1.50
N THR A 6 -8.87 8.71 -0.46
CA THR A 6 -8.71 10.13 -0.07
C THR A 6 -7.35 10.38 0.60
N VAL A 7 -6.92 11.64 0.67
CA VAL A 7 -5.69 12.02 1.38
C VAL A 7 -5.73 11.56 2.85
N ASP A 8 -6.86 11.76 3.53
CA ASP A 8 -7.02 11.36 4.94
C ASP A 8 -6.94 9.84 5.11
N GLU A 9 -7.51 9.07 4.18
CA GLU A 9 -7.42 7.62 4.17
C GLU A 9 -5.98 7.14 3.94
N ALA A 10 -5.26 7.74 3.00
CA ALA A 10 -3.85 7.44 2.77
C ALA A 10 -2.99 7.76 4.00
N LEU A 11 -3.22 8.91 4.66
CA LEU A 11 -2.51 9.30 5.88
C LEU A 11 -2.81 8.37 7.05
N ARG A 12 -4.07 7.96 7.23
CA ARG A 12 -4.47 7.00 8.27
C ARG A 12 -3.87 5.62 8.01
N ALA A 13 -3.85 5.15 6.77
CA ALA A 13 -3.20 3.89 6.40
C ALA A 13 -1.69 3.94 6.69
N LEU A 14 -1.01 5.02 6.28
CA LEU A 14 0.41 5.25 6.57
C LEU A 14 0.72 5.30 8.06
N ALA A 15 -0.14 5.94 8.86
CA ALA A 15 -0.02 5.95 10.31
C ALA A 15 -0.16 4.53 10.89
N ALA A 16 -1.06 3.71 10.35
CA ALA A 16 -1.23 2.32 10.76
C ALA A 16 -0.03 1.44 10.40
N LEU A 17 0.58 1.63 9.22
CA LEU A 17 1.83 0.96 8.84
C LEU A 17 2.96 1.33 9.80
N GLU A 18 3.08 2.61 10.17
CA GLU A 18 4.10 3.08 11.11
C GLU A 18 3.87 2.53 12.52
N ALA A 19 2.63 2.51 13.00
CA ALA A 19 2.27 1.95 14.30
C ALA A 19 2.53 0.44 14.36
N ALA A 20 2.13 -0.31 13.32
CA ALA A 20 2.43 -1.74 13.22
C ALA A 20 3.93 -2.01 13.21
N TRP A 21 4.72 -1.23 12.46
CA TRP A 21 6.18 -1.38 12.46
C TRP A 21 6.83 -1.14 13.82
N LYS A 22 6.26 -0.23 14.62
CA LYS A 22 6.74 0.09 15.98
C LYS A 22 6.14 -0.81 17.07
N ASP A 23 5.26 -1.74 16.71
CA ASP A 23 4.46 -2.53 17.64
C ASP A 23 3.62 -1.67 18.61
N ASP A 24 3.13 -0.52 18.13
CA ASP A 24 2.32 0.43 18.92
C ASP A 24 0.82 0.07 18.86
N ASP A 25 0.40 -0.83 19.74
CA ASP A 25 -1.00 -1.29 19.84
C ASP A 25 -1.98 -0.19 20.27
N GLU A 26 -1.51 0.78 21.05
CA GLU A 26 -2.34 1.90 21.49
C GLU A 26 -2.66 2.81 20.30
N ALA A 27 -1.66 3.14 19.49
CA ALA A 27 -1.86 3.89 18.26
C ALA A 27 -2.76 3.13 17.26
N LEU A 28 -2.56 1.82 17.07
CA LEU A 28 -3.43 1.02 16.21
C LEU A 28 -4.87 0.98 16.70
N SER A 29 -5.08 0.87 18.01
CA SER A 29 -6.42 0.91 18.62
C SER A 29 -7.10 2.26 18.38
N ALA A 30 -6.36 3.37 18.54
CA ALA A 30 -6.88 4.71 18.27
C ALA A 30 -7.23 4.89 16.78
N LEU A 31 -6.39 4.38 15.88
CA LEU A 31 -6.65 4.40 14.44
C LEU A 31 -7.81 3.50 14.02
N ALA A 32 -8.10 2.43 14.77
CA ALA A 32 -9.22 1.54 14.50
C ALA A 32 -10.58 2.14 14.93
N ALA A 33 -10.58 3.10 15.84
CA ALA A 33 -11.76 3.81 16.36
C ALA A 33 -12.37 4.82 15.36
N GLY A 34 -12.41 4.47 14.08
CA GLY A 34 -12.96 5.31 13.01
C GLY A 34 -14.45 5.61 13.15
N GLY A 35 -14.91 6.64 12.43
CA GLY A 35 -16.30 7.07 12.39
C GLY A 35 -17.25 6.19 11.56
N PRO A 36 -18.56 6.40 11.68
CA PRO A 36 -19.56 5.70 10.87
C PRO A 36 -19.33 5.92 9.36
N GLY A 37 -19.29 4.81 8.60
CA GLY A 37 -19.09 4.86 7.15
C GLY A 37 -17.63 4.95 6.71
N GLU A 38 -16.68 5.09 7.64
CA GLU A 38 -15.27 4.94 7.33
C GLU A 38 -14.92 3.48 7.04
N ARG A 39 -13.97 3.29 6.13
CA ARG A 39 -13.39 1.98 5.86
C ARG A 39 -12.74 1.43 7.14
N THR A 40 -12.93 0.13 7.40
CA THR A 40 -12.28 -0.53 8.55
C THR A 40 -10.77 -0.45 8.42
N LEU A 41 -10.04 -0.40 9.53
CA LEU A 41 -8.58 -0.29 9.51
C LEU A 41 -7.89 -1.41 8.71
N PRO A 42 -8.24 -2.71 8.86
CA PRO A 42 -7.60 -3.76 8.07
C PRO A 42 -7.90 -3.64 6.56
N ALA A 43 -9.12 -3.26 6.19
CA ALA A 43 -9.47 -3.03 4.78
C ALA A 43 -8.74 -1.81 4.21
N LEU A 44 -8.60 -0.75 5.00
CA LEU A 44 -7.89 0.47 4.60
C LEU A 44 -6.39 0.22 4.37
N VAL A 45 -5.75 -0.52 5.27
CA VAL A 45 -4.33 -0.88 5.12
C VAL A 45 -4.11 -1.76 3.89
N ALA A 46 -5.02 -2.70 3.61
CA ALA A 46 -4.95 -3.53 2.41
C ALA A 46 -5.14 -2.72 1.12
N GLU A 47 -6.11 -1.80 1.08
CA GLU A 47 -6.35 -0.92 -0.07
C GLU A 47 -5.14 -0.02 -0.33
N TYR A 48 -4.56 0.56 0.73
CA TYR A 48 -3.35 1.35 0.62
C TYR A 48 -2.17 0.52 0.12
N GLY A 49 -2.06 -0.74 0.57
CA GLY A 49 -1.06 -1.67 0.08
C GLY A 49 -1.14 -1.88 -1.44
N GLU A 50 -2.34 -2.07 -1.99
CA GLU A 50 -2.54 -2.14 -3.45
C GLU A 50 -2.07 -0.86 -4.14
N HIS A 51 -2.56 0.30 -3.69
CA HIS A 51 -2.18 1.59 -4.25
C HIS A 51 -0.66 1.84 -4.24
N ALA A 52 0.00 1.51 -3.12
CA ALA A 52 1.45 1.65 -2.97
C ALA A 52 2.21 0.71 -3.92
N MET A 53 1.75 -0.54 -4.06
CA MET A 53 2.37 -1.52 -4.95
C MET A 53 2.20 -1.16 -6.42
N ASP A 54 1.01 -0.69 -6.83
CA ASP A 54 0.77 -0.22 -8.20
C ASP A 54 1.67 0.97 -8.52
N THR A 55 1.83 1.91 -7.58
CA THR A 55 2.73 3.06 -7.72
C THR A 55 4.19 2.61 -7.85
N LEU A 56 4.66 1.71 -6.98
CA LEU A 56 6.03 1.20 -7.01
C LEU A 56 6.32 0.38 -8.28
N MET A 57 5.36 -0.44 -8.72
CA MET A 57 5.48 -1.20 -9.97
C MET A 57 5.55 -0.25 -11.17
N ALA A 58 4.66 0.73 -11.26
CA ALA A 58 4.70 1.72 -12.34
C ALA A 58 6.06 2.43 -12.40
N LEU A 59 6.62 2.82 -11.25
CA LEU A 59 7.96 3.41 -11.16
C LEU A 59 9.06 2.41 -11.59
N ALA A 60 9.00 1.16 -11.13
CA ALA A 60 9.98 0.12 -11.46
C ALA A 60 9.99 -0.24 -12.95
N PHE A 61 8.82 -0.21 -13.59
CA PHE A 61 8.66 -0.41 -15.04
C PHE A 61 8.92 0.87 -15.85
N GLY A 62 9.24 1.99 -15.19
CA GLY A 62 9.62 3.24 -15.85
C GLY A 62 8.46 3.94 -16.56
N LEU A 63 7.24 3.79 -16.05
CA LEU A 63 6.06 4.47 -16.57
C LEU A 63 6.26 5.98 -16.45
N ARG A 64 6.28 6.67 -17.60
CA ARG A 64 6.47 8.13 -17.68
C ARG A 64 5.22 8.78 -18.24
N SER A 65 4.84 9.93 -17.69
CA SER A 65 3.69 10.71 -18.15
C SER A 65 3.82 11.23 -19.60
N SER A 66 5.01 11.15 -20.18
CA SER A 66 5.31 11.53 -21.56
C SER A 66 5.24 10.37 -22.56
N MET A 67 4.86 9.16 -22.12
CA MET A 67 4.74 8.00 -23.00
C MET A 67 3.51 8.13 -23.91
N SER A 68 3.68 7.72 -25.16
CA SER A 68 2.58 7.56 -26.11
C SER A 68 1.71 6.34 -25.77
N ASP A 69 0.48 6.32 -26.29
CA ASP A 69 -0.46 5.20 -26.08
C ASP A 69 0.11 3.84 -26.54
N GLU A 70 0.95 3.85 -27.58
CA GLU A 70 1.61 2.65 -28.11
C GLU A 70 2.69 2.13 -27.15
N GLU A 71 3.49 3.03 -26.56
CA GLU A 71 4.46 2.68 -25.53
C GLU A 71 3.79 2.21 -24.23
N ILE A 72 2.61 2.74 -23.90
CA ILE A 72 1.80 2.27 -22.76
C ILE A 72 1.28 0.85 -23.02
N ALA A 73 0.82 0.55 -24.24
CA ALA A 73 0.34 -0.78 -24.61
C ALA A 73 1.48 -1.84 -24.56
N GLU A 74 2.65 -1.53 -25.12
CA GLU A 74 3.82 -2.42 -25.05
C GLU A 74 4.26 -2.65 -23.60
N LEU A 75 4.23 -1.61 -22.77
CA LEU A 75 4.56 -1.75 -21.35
C LEU A 75 3.53 -2.60 -20.60
N SER A 76 2.24 -2.43 -20.89
CA SER A 76 1.16 -3.24 -20.32
C SER A 76 1.31 -4.72 -20.65
N ASP A 77 1.69 -5.04 -21.90
CA ASP A 77 1.96 -6.42 -22.32
C ASP A 77 3.20 -7.00 -21.61
N ALA A 78 4.26 -6.19 -21.46
CA ALA A 78 5.46 -6.58 -20.71
C ALA A 78 5.17 -6.82 -19.22
N VAL A 79 4.36 -5.97 -18.58
CA VAL A 79 3.92 -6.14 -17.18
C VAL A 79 3.06 -7.40 -17.05
N SER A 80 2.14 -7.64 -17.98
CA SER A 80 1.28 -8.84 -17.98
C SER A 80 2.07 -10.14 -18.13
N ALA A 81 3.17 -10.12 -18.90
CA ALA A 81 4.08 -11.26 -19.02
C ALA A 81 4.97 -11.45 -17.78
N ASN A 82 5.18 -10.39 -16.98
CA ASN A 82 6.06 -10.42 -15.81
C ASN A 82 5.45 -11.23 -14.66
N ILE A 83 6.19 -12.22 -14.15
CA ILE A 83 5.74 -13.07 -13.03
C ILE A 83 5.65 -12.27 -11.73
N GLY A 84 6.61 -11.37 -11.47
CA GLY A 84 6.62 -10.52 -10.28
C GLY A 84 5.40 -9.60 -10.21
N ALA A 85 5.04 -8.96 -11.31
CA ALA A 85 3.83 -8.12 -11.38
C ALA A 85 2.55 -8.92 -11.13
N ARG A 86 2.41 -10.11 -11.74
CA ARG A 86 1.25 -10.99 -11.52
C ARG A 86 1.17 -11.50 -10.08
N MET A 87 2.30 -11.88 -9.48
CA MET A 87 2.35 -12.29 -8.08
C MET A 87 2.02 -11.12 -7.14
N SER A 88 2.47 -9.91 -7.44
CA SER A 88 2.12 -8.70 -6.70
C SER A 88 0.61 -8.43 -6.74
N ALA A 89 -0.01 -8.52 -7.92
CA ALA A 89 -1.46 -8.33 -8.09
C ALA A 89 -2.28 -9.38 -7.33
N LEU A 90 -1.84 -10.65 -7.35
CA LEU A 90 -2.50 -11.71 -6.57
C LEU A 90 -2.36 -11.48 -5.05
N LEU A 91 -1.19 -11.00 -4.61
CA LEU A 91 -0.95 -10.66 -3.21
C LEU A 91 -1.87 -9.53 -2.75
N THR A 92 -1.93 -8.42 -3.49
CA THR A 92 -2.78 -7.27 -3.13
C THR A 92 -4.26 -7.65 -3.14
N GLN A 93 -4.70 -8.47 -4.11
CA GLN A 93 -6.05 -9.02 -4.11
C GLN A 93 -6.35 -9.88 -2.87
N ALA A 94 -5.42 -10.74 -2.47
CA ALA A 94 -5.56 -11.58 -1.28
C ALA A 94 -5.61 -10.74 0.00
N LEU A 95 -4.76 -9.72 0.11
CA LEU A 95 -4.77 -8.78 1.25
C LEU A 95 -6.10 -8.01 1.32
N LYS A 96 -6.63 -7.53 0.19
CA LYS A 96 -7.94 -6.86 0.13
C LYS A 96 -9.08 -7.77 0.59
N ALA A 97 -9.08 -9.02 0.13
CA ALA A 97 -10.06 -10.01 0.57
C ALA A 97 -9.97 -10.25 2.08
N TRP A 98 -8.74 -10.43 2.60
CA TRP A 98 -8.51 -10.60 4.04
C TRP A 98 -8.97 -9.38 4.82
N GLY A 99 -8.52 -8.18 4.47
CA GLY A 99 -8.84 -6.94 5.15
C GLY A 99 -10.34 -6.62 5.17
N THR A 100 -11.05 -6.95 4.08
CA THR A 100 -12.52 -6.79 3.99
C THR A 100 -13.26 -7.78 4.89
N SER A 101 -12.72 -8.98 5.07
CA SER A 101 -13.34 -10.04 5.88
C SER A 101 -13.02 -9.95 7.37
N ALA A 102 -11.95 -9.25 7.75
CA ALA A 102 -11.52 -9.10 9.13
C ALA A 102 -12.52 -8.26 9.95
N ALA A 103 -12.61 -8.55 11.25
CA ALA A 103 -13.40 -7.71 12.13
C ALA A 103 -12.81 -6.28 12.18
N PRO A 104 -13.64 -5.23 12.33
CA PRO A 104 -13.15 -3.84 12.31
C PRO A 104 -12.05 -3.54 13.33
N ASP A 105 -12.06 -4.24 14.47
CA ASP A 105 -11.15 -4.12 15.61
C ASP A 105 -10.10 -5.25 15.67
N ASP A 106 -9.95 -6.04 14.61
CA ASP A 106 -8.93 -7.09 14.52
C ASP A 106 -7.54 -6.48 14.29
N LEU A 107 -6.89 -6.09 15.40
CA LEU A 107 -5.55 -5.53 15.38
C LEU A 107 -4.50 -6.55 14.92
N VAL A 108 -4.74 -7.85 15.15
CA VAL A 108 -3.83 -8.91 14.72
C VAL A 108 -3.83 -9.00 13.21
N ALA A 109 -5.00 -9.04 12.58
CA ALA A 109 -5.12 -9.00 11.12
C ALA A 109 -4.54 -7.70 10.56
N THR A 110 -4.83 -6.56 11.19
CA THR A 110 -4.30 -5.25 10.77
C THR A 110 -2.77 -5.26 10.75
N LYS A 111 -2.11 -5.72 11.82
CA LYS A 111 -0.66 -5.83 11.89
C LYS A 111 -0.11 -6.77 10.84
N ALA A 112 -0.70 -7.96 10.68
CA ALA A 112 -0.23 -8.93 9.72
C ALA A 112 -0.29 -8.39 8.28
N ILE A 113 -1.41 -7.74 7.91
CA ILE A 113 -1.55 -7.08 6.61
C ILE A 113 -0.51 -5.96 6.47
N ALA A 114 -0.35 -5.11 7.49
CA ALA A 114 0.62 -4.02 7.48
C ALA A 114 2.07 -4.50 7.26
N HIS A 115 2.48 -5.56 7.94
CA HIS A 115 3.81 -6.15 7.75
C HIS A 115 4.00 -6.69 6.33
N VAL A 116 3.01 -7.40 5.79
CA VAL A 116 3.08 -7.89 4.40
C VAL A 116 3.18 -6.73 3.41
N VAL A 117 2.45 -5.64 3.62
CA VAL A 117 2.55 -4.42 2.80
C VAL A 117 3.95 -3.82 2.88
N ILE A 118 4.49 -3.62 4.09
CA ILE A 118 5.84 -3.06 4.29
C ILE A 118 6.91 -3.93 3.63
N ASP A 119 6.85 -5.24 3.82
CA ASP A 119 7.83 -6.16 3.24
C ASP A 119 7.72 -6.22 1.72
N SER A 120 6.51 -6.10 1.17
CA SER A 120 6.29 -5.98 -0.28
C SER A 120 6.89 -4.68 -0.82
N MET A 121 6.68 -3.55 -0.15
CA MET A 121 7.27 -2.28 -0.55
C MET A 121 8.81 -2.36 -0.55
N ARG A 122 9.41 -2.93 0.49
CA ARG A 122 10.87 -3.12 0.59
C ARG A 122 11.41 -4.04 -0.51
N ALA A 123 10.67 -5.07 -0.88
CA ALA A 123 11.06 -6.01 -1.94
C ALA A 123 11.15 -5.35 -3.33
N VAL A 124 10.44 -4.25 -3.55
CA VAL A 124 10.40 -3.56 -4.85
C VAL A 124 11.37 -2.39 -4.89
N THR A 125 11.69 -1.76 -3.76
CA THR A 125 12.53 -0.55 -3.74
C THR A 125 14.02 -0.85 -3.87
N GLU A 126 14.55 -1.89 -3.22
CA GLU A 126 15.98 -2.22 -3.21
C GLU A 126 16.22 -3.59 -2.54
N ASP A 127 17.47 -3.90 -2.13
CA ASP A 127 17.74 -4.99 -1.19
C ASP A 127 16.89 -4.77 0.09
N PRO A 128 15.94 -5.66 0.42
CA PRO A 128 15.04 -5.46 1.56
C PRO A 128 15.79 -5.23 2.86
N SER A 129 16.96 -5.86 3.03
CA SER A 129 17.79 -5.75 4.23
C SER A 129 18.41 -4.36 4.44
N LYS A 130 18.41 -3.51 3.40
CA LYS A 130 19.00 -2.16 3.42
C LYS A 130 17.96 -1.04 3.41
N THR A 131 16.70 -1.36 3.09
CA THR A 131 15.63 -0.36 3.04
C THR A 131 15.12 -0.07 4.46
N GLU A 132 15.37 1.15 4.94
CA GLU A 132 14.80 1.64 6.20
C GLU A 132 13.30 1.95 6.04
N VAL A 133 12.47 1.35 6.89
CA VAL A 133 11.00 1.44 6.79
C VAL A 133 10.48 2.85 7.08
N LEU A 134 10.95 3.49 8.16
CA LEU A 134 10.40 4.80 8.56
C LEU A 134 10.70 5.91 7.54
N PRO A 135 11.92 6.05 6.98
CA PRO A 135 12.17 7.00 5.90
C PRO A 135 11.35 6.71 4.64
N LEU A 136 11.14 5.43 4.30
CA LEU A 136 10.29 5.02 3.19
C LEU A 136 8.85 5.53 3.40
N LEU A 137 8.24 5.22 4.55
CA LEU A 137 6.88 5.66 4.89
C LEU A 137 6.77 7.20 4.95
N ALA A 138 7.81 7.90 5.44
CA ALA A 138 7.86 9.36 5.43
C ALA A 138 7.88 9.95 4.01
N THR A 139 8.52 9.27 3.07
CA THR A 139 8.51 9.65 1.64
C THR A 139 7.11 9.53 1.06
N PHE A 140 6.42 8.40 1.29
CA PHE A 140 5.04 8.21 0.87
C PHE A 140 4.07 9.21 1.50
N ARG A 141 4.26 9.56 2.78
CA ARG A 141 3.50 10.61 3.46
C ARG A 141 3.68 11.96 2.77
N SER A 142 4.93 12.31 2.44
CA SER A 142 5.23 13.56 1.73
C SER A 142 4.60 13.59 0.34
N TYR A 143 4.58 12.44 -0.36
CA TYR A 143 3.95 12.29 -1.66
C TYR A 143 2.42 12.49 -1.59
N ALA A 144 1.75 11.85 -0.63
CA ALA A 144 0.31 11.98 -0.42
C ALA A 144 -0.11 13.43 -0.10
N LEU A 145 0.71 14.17 0.65
CA LEU A 145 0.47 15.58 0.96
C LEU A 145 0.74 16.52 -0.22
N SER A 146 1.60 16.13 -1.16
CA SER A 146 2.00 16.98 -2.29
C SER A 146 1.10 16.81 -3.52
N ASN A 147 0.31 15.73 -3.58
CA ASN A 147 -0.58 15.40 -4.70
C ASN A 147 -2.00 15.07 -4.18
N PRO A 148 -2.73 16.08 -3.66
CA PRO A 148 -4.08 15.90 -3.11
C PRO A 148 -5.15 15.58 -4.17
#